data_AF-A0A812UBT6-F1
#
_entry.id   AF-A0A812UBT6-F1
#
_cell.length_a   1.000
_cell.length_b   1.000
_cell.length_c   1.000
_cell.angle_alpha   90.00
_cell.angle_beta   90.00
_cell.angle_gamma   90.00
#
_symmetry.space_group_name_H-M   'P 1'
#
loop_
_entity.id
_entity.type
_entity.pdbx_description
1 polymer ?
#
loop_
_entity_poly.entity_id
_entity_poly.type
_entity_poly.pdbx_seq_one_letter_code
_entity_poly.pdbx_strand_id
1 'polypeptide(L)' 'MTVAISVSLLSGRTVSLEAELDLSIKELKQRVQTVLAIGKGRLFDVSGNVLDDALTIEK' A
#
# COMPACT_ATOMS: atom_id res chain seq x y z
N MET A 1 16.40 2.95 3.77
CA MET A 1 16.10 1.64 4.40
C MET A 1 14.82 1.12 3.76
N THR A 2 14.72 -0.18 3.52
CA THR A 2 13.51 -0.79 2.96
C THR A 2 12.77 -1.64 3.99
N VAL A 3 11.45 -1.72 3.83
CA VAL A 3 10.56 -2.56 4.64
C VAL A 3 9.70 -3.42 3.73
N ALA A 4 9.40 -4.64 4.18
CA ALA A 4 8.46 -5.52 3.51
C ALA A 4 7.03 -5.18 3.94
N ILE A 5 6.17 -4.89 2.97
CA ILE A 5 4.78 -4.50 3.19
C ILE A 5 3.87 -5.53 2.54
N SER A 6 2.92 -6.02 3.32
CA SER A 6 1.86 -6.89 2.83
C SER A 6 0.60 -6.07 2.63
N VAL A 7 0.06 -6.09 1.41
CA VAL A 7 -1.18 -5.41 1.05
C VAL A 7 -2.20 -6.45 0.62
N SER A 8 -3.35 -6.46 1.27
CA SER A 8 -4.43 -7.41 1.03
C SER A 8 -5.72 -6.70 0.60
N LEU A 9 -6.46 -7.35 -0.29
CA LEU A 9 -7.81 -6.98 -0.65
C LEU A 9 -8.79 -7.69 0.29
N LEU A 10 -9.94 -7.06 0.53
CA LEU A 10 -11.04 -7.68 1.29
C LEU A 10 -11.55 -8.99 0.65
N SER A 11 -11.27 -9.20 -0.64
CA SER A 11 -11.54 -10.46 -1.34
C SER A 11 -10.55 -11.59 -1.00
N GLY A 12 -9.56 -11.35 -0.15
CA GLY A 12 -8.55 -12.33 0.28
C GLY A 12 -7.30 -12.44 -0.60
N ARG A 13 -7.14 -11.60 -1.63
CA ARG A 13 -5.91 -11.55 -2.44
C ARG A 13 -4.86 -10.69 -1.74
N THR A 14 -3.63 -11.18 -1.65
CA THR A 14 -2.53 -10.49 -0.96
C THR A 14 -1.29 -10.43 -1.84
N VAL A 15 -0.56 -9.33 -1.77
CA VAL A 15 0.77 -9.15 -2.35
C VAL A 15 1.73 -8.68 -1.28
N SER A 16 2.98 -9.12 -1.35
CA SER A 16 4.08 -8.60 -0.55
C SER A 16 5.05 -7.85 -1.46
N LEU A 17 5.48 -6.67 -1.03
CA LEU A 17 6.36 -5.78 -1.79
C LEU A 17 7.38 -5.13 -0.85
N GLU A 18 8.58 -4.87 -1.35
CA GLU A 18 9.56 -4.04 -0.66
C GLU A 18 9.34 -2.57 -1.02
N ALA A 19 9.35 -1.71 -0.02
CA ALA A 19 9.20 -0.28 -0.18
C ALA A 19 10.20 0.48 0.69
N GLU A 20 10.66 1.62 0.21
CA GLU A 20 11.46 2.55 0.99
C GLU A 20 10.57 3.29 1.99
N LEU A 21 11.15 3.71 3.12
CA LEU A 21 10.42 4.41 4.17
C LEU A 21 9.88 5.78 3.70
N ASP A 22 10.63 6.47 2.85
CA ASP A 22 10.26 7.75 2.25
C ASP A 22 9.31 7.62 1.05
N LEU A 23 8.96 6.39 0.63
CA LEU A 23 8.00 6.17 -0.44
C LEU A 23 6.64 6.74 -0.03
N SER A 24 5.98 7.47 -0.93
CA SER A 24 4.63 7.96 -0.66
C SER A 24 3.59 6.83 -0.72
N ILE A 25 2.52 6.95 0.06
CA ILE A 25 1.36 6.04 -0.02
C ILE A 25 0.76 6.06 -1.43
N LYS A 26 0.80 7.21 -2.12
CA LYS A 26 0.39 7.33 -3.52
C LYS A 26 1.19 6.42 -4.45
N GLU A 27 2.51 6.43 -4.33
CA GLU A 27 3.38 5.57 -5.16
C GLU A 27 3.22 4.09 -4.80
N LEU A 28 3.14 3.78 -3.50
CA LEU A 28 2.85 2.42 -3.02
C LEU A 28 1.54 1.90 -3.64
N LYS A 29 0.49 2.71 -3.63
CA LYS A 29 -0.82 2.39 -4.19
C LYS A 29 -0.76 2.13 -5.69
N GLN A 30 0.02 2.92 -6.45
CA GLN A 30 0.23 2.68 -7.89
C GLN A 30 0.93 1.34 -8.14
N ARG A 31 1.95 1.01 -7.34
CA ARG A 31 2.66 -0.28 -7.44
C ARG A 31 1.73 -1.45 -7.12
N VAL A 32 1.00 -1.37 -6.01
CA VAL A 32 0.01 -2.39 -5.60
C VAL A 32 -1.05 -2.58 -6.68
N GLN A 33 -1.59 -1.50 -7.24
CA GLN A 33 -2.60 -1.57 -8.31
C GLN A 33 -2.08 -2.30 -9.54
N THR A 34 -0.82 -2.02 -9.89
CA THR A 34 -0.15 -2.68 -11.01
C THR A 34 0.04 -4.18 -10.73
N VAL A 35 0.56 -4.56 -9.55
CA VAL A 35 0.85 -5.96 -9.23
C VAL A 35 -0.42 -6.78 -9.02
N LEU A 36 -1.45 -6.22 -8.40
CA LEU A 36 -2.73 -6.91 -8.19
C LEU A 36 -3.66 -6.84 -9.41
N ALA A 37 -3.28 -6.10 -10.46
CA ALA A 37 -4.10 -5.82 -11.64
C ALA A 37 -5.51 -5.31 -11.27
N ILE A 38 -5.57 -4.36 -10.36
CA ILE A 38 -6.81 -3.76 -9.86
C ILE A 38 -6.94 -2.29 -10.27
N GLY A 39 -8.19 -1.80 -10.26
CA GLY A 39 -8.49 -0.39 -10.48
C GLY A 39 -8.16 0.51 -9.29
N LYS A 40 -8.63 1.75 -9.35
CA LYS A 40 -8.47 2.74 -8.27
C LYS A 40 -9.15 2.22 -6.99
N GLY A 41 -8.52 2.48 -5.84
CA GLY A 41 -8.99 2.04 -4.53
C GLY A 41 -8.49 2.94 -3.40
N ARG A 42 -8.82 2.56 -2.17
CA ARG A 42 -8.31 3.18 -0.94
C ARG A 42 -7.46 2.16 -0.19
N LEU A 43 -6.34 2.60 0.36
CA LEU A 43 -5.55 1.80 1.29
C LEU A 43 -6.03 2.10 2.71
N PHE A 44 -6.07 1.05 3.52
CA PHE A 44 -6.42 1.13 4.93
C PHE A 44 -5.26 0.57 5.74
N ASP A 45 -5.04 1.14 6.93
CA ASP A 45 -4.18 0.51 7.92
C ASP A 45 -4.89 -0.67 8.59
N VAL A 46 -4.16 -1.41 9.42
CA VAL A 46 -4.70 -2.57 10.16
C VAL A 46 -5.81 -2.21 11.16
N SER A 47 -5.96 -0.93 11.52
CA SER A 47 -7.01 -0.41 12.39
C SER A 47 -8.25 0.05 11.59
N GLY A 48 -8.20 -0.01 10.26
CA GLY A 48 -9.29 0.40 9.38
C GLY A 48 -9.29 1.90 9.07
N ASN A 49 -8.24 2.64 9.42
CA ASN A 49 -8.11 4.04 9.05
C ASN A 49 -7.66 4.16 7.60
N VAL A 50 -8.16 5.17 6.89
CA VAL A 50 -7.73 5.46 5.52
C VAL A 50 -6.32 6.04 5.55
N LEU A 51 -5.41 5.48 4.74
CA LEU A 51 -4.10 6.06 4.51
C LEU A 51 -4.21 7.17 3.46
N ASP A 52 -3.84 8.40 3.84
CA ASP A 52 -3.81 9.54 2.93
C ASP A 52 -2.66 9.39 1.93
N ASP A 53 -2.93 9.75 0.67
CA ASP A 53 -1.98 9.64 -0.45
C ASP A 53 -0.74 10.55 -0.24
N ALA A 54 -0.83 11.58 0.61
CA ALA A 54 0.27 12.49 0.96
C ALA A 54 1.20 11.97 2.08
N LEU A 55 0.85 10.87 2.74
CA LEU A 55 1.70 10.27 3.76
C LEU A 55 2.84 9.46 3.14
N THR A 56 3.91 9.29 3.92
CA THR A 56 5.01 8.36 3.66
C THR A 56 4.81 7.06 4.44
N ILE A 57 5.63 6.06 4.13
CA ILE A 57 5.65 4.80 4.89
C ILE A 57 6.29 4.99 6.26
N GLU A 58 7.29 5.87 6.34
CA GLU A 58 7.79 6.42 7.59
C GLU A 58 6.68 7.24 8.24
N LYS A 59 6.36 6.88 9.48
CA LYS A 59 5.21 7.37 10.24
C LYS A 59 5.45 8.76 10.82
#